data_AF-A0A1H7KUH4-F1
#
_entry.id   AF-A0A1H7KUH4-F1
#
_cell.length_a   1.000
_cell.length_b   1.000
_cell.length_c   1.000
_cell.angle_alpha   90.00
_cell.angle_beta   90.00
_cell.angle_gamma   90.00
#
_symmetry.space_group_name_H-M   'P 1'
#
loop_
_entity.id
_entity.type
_entity.pdbx_description
1 polymer ?
#
loop_
_entity_poly.entity_id
_entity_poly.type
_entity_poly.pdbx_seq_one_letter_code
_entity_poly.pdbx_strand_id
1 'polypeptide(L)'
;MKWLTVLLLVLLVGLQYKLWFGEGNPPEVWQLRETLEAQKAENQQLRSRNEALEAEVIDLKTGLDAIEERARRELGMIGEDEVFFQVVDRDRFPEYR
;
A
#
# COMPACT_ATOMS: atom_id res chain seq x y z
N MET A 1 43.67 49.63 17.03
CA MET A 1 42.75 49.78 15.88
C MET A 1 42.93 48.71 14.79
N LYS A 2 44.14 48.45 14.27
CA LYS A 2 44.39 47.46 13.20
C LYS A 2 44.15 45.98 13.58
N TRP A 3 44.36 45.61 14.85
CA TRP A 3 44.16 44.22 15.28
C TRP A 3 42.69 43.84 15.45
N LEU A 4 41.84 44.79 15.87
CA LEU A 4 40.41 44.56 16.01
C LEU A 4 39.76 44.31 14.64
N THR A 5 40.21 45.02 13.61
CA THR A 5 39.77 44.83 12.23
C THR A 5 40.19 43.47 11.68
N VAL A 6 41.42 43.02 11.95
CA VAL A 6 41.87 41.66 11.57
C VAL A 6 41.05 40.58 12.28
N LEU A 7 40.79 40.72 13.58
CA LEU A 7 39.96 39.78 14.34
C LEU A 7 38.54 39.69 13.76
N LEU A 8 37.91 40.83 13.50
CA LEU A 8 36.58 40.89 12.88
C LEU A 8 36.56 40.25 11.49
N LEU A 9 37.62 40.43 10.71
CA LEU A 9 37.73 39.86 9.36
C LEU A 9 37.90 38.34 9.41
N VAL A 10 38.68 37.82 10.35
CA VAL A 10 38.78 36.36 10.61
C VAL A 10 37.44 35.79 11.06
N LEU A 11 36.75 36.47 11.98
CA LEU A 11 35.43 36.05 12.45
C LEU A 11 34.40 36.05 11.31
N LEU A 12 34.44 37.08 10.46
CA LEU A 12 33.58 37.19 9.29
C LEU A 12 33.84 36.03 8.31
N VAL A 13 35.10 35.76 7.97
CA VAL A 13 35.46 34.65 7.07
C VAL A 13 35.05 33.29 7.66
N GLY A 14 35.25 33.09 8.96
CA GLY A 14 34.80 31.87 9.64
C GLY A 14 33.28 31.69 9.60
N LEU A 15 32.53 32.78 9.76
CA LEU A 15 31.06 32.76 9.68
C LEU A 15 30.57 32.50 8.25
N GLN A 16 31.21 33.11 7.25
CA GLN A 16 30.92 32.85 5.83
C GLN A 16 31.21 31.40 5.48
N TYR A 17 32.33 30.84 5.94
CA TYR A 17 32.66 29.43 5.75
C TYR A 17 31.62 28.51 6.41
N LYS A 18 31.23 28.78 7.65
CA LYS A 18 30.17 28.03 8.33
C LYS A 18 28.83 28.12 7.58
N LEU A 19 28.51 29.26 6.97
CA LEU A 19 27.25 29.41 6.23
C LEU A 19 27.25 28.61 4.92
N TRP A 20 28.40 28.47 4.27
CA TRP A 20 28.55 27.71 3.03
C TRP A 20 28.71 26.21 3.27
N PHE A 21 29.28 25.78 4.40
CA PHE A 21 29.58 24.38 4.69
C PHE A 21 28.86 23.80 5.92
N GLY A 22 28.02 24.59 6.60
CA GLY A 22 27.23 24.15 7.74
C GLY A 22 26.00 23.32 7.36
N GLU A 23 25.21 22.91 8.36
CA GLU A 23 24.08 21.96 8.35
C GLU A 23 22.89 22.27 7.41
N GLY A 24 23.07 23.14 6.42
CA GLY A 24 22.12 23.44 5.34
C GLY A 24 22.79 23.58 3.96
N ASN A 25 23.96 22.99 3.75
CA ASN A 25 24.71 23.07 2.50
C ASN A 25 23.83 22.55 1.32
N PRO A 26 23.64 23.32 0.23
CA PRO A 26 22.82 22.91 -0.91
C PRO A 26 23.12 21.52 -1.49
N PRO A 27 24.37 21.06 -1.69
CA PRO A 27 24.60 19.81 -2.42
C PRO A 27 23.99 18.58 -1.74
N GLU A 28 23.96 18.52 -0.41
CA GLU A 28 23.43 17.37 0.33
C GLU A 28 21.89 17.33 0.30
N VAL A 29 21.25 18.50 0.39
CA VAL A 29 19.78 18.62 0.25
C VAL A 29 19.32 18.25 -1.16
N TRP A 30 20.13 18.51 -2.19
CA TRP A 30 19.78 18.23 -3.58
C TRP A 30 19.87 16.73 -3.89
N GLN A 31 20.93 16.06 -3.43
CA GLN A 31 21.06 14.60 -3.57
C GLN A 31 19.97 13.84 -2.79
N LEU A 32 19.65 14.31 -1.58
CA LEU A 32 18.58 13.71 -0.79
C LEU A 32 17.20 13.93 -1.43
N ARG A 33 16.97 15.11 -2.04
CA ARG A 33 15.74 15.39 -2.81
C ARG A 33 15.62 14.52 -4.05
N GLU A 34 16.70 14.33 -4.81
CA GLU A 34 16.71 13.49 -6.00
C GLU A 34 16.40 12.03 -5.66
N THR A 35 16.99 11.52 -4.57
CA THR A 35 16.71 10.17 -4.07
C THR A 35 15.26 10.02 -3.61
N LEU A 36 14.71 11.04 -2.93
CA LEU A 36 13.31 11.08 -2.50
C LEU A 36 12.34 11.05 -3.69
N GLU A 37 12.61 11.82 -4.73
CA GLU A 37 11.75 11.87 -5.92
C GLU A 37 11.81 10.55 -6.71
N ALA A 38 12.99 9.93 -6.83
CA ALA A 38 13.12 8.62 -7.45
C ALA A 38 12.32 7.54 -6.68
N GLN A 39 12.44 7.52 -5.34
CA GLN A 39 11.70 6.57 -4.51
C GLN A 39 10.18 6.79 -4.56
N LYS A 40 9.71 8.04 -4.62
CA LYS A 40 8.28 8.34 -4.77
C LYS A 40 7.74 7.83 -6.10
N ALA A 41 8.48 8.01 -7.20
CA ALA A 41 8.08 7.54 -8.51
C ALA A 41 7.95 6.01 -8.55
N GLU A 42 8.92 5.30 -7.96
CA GLU A 42 8.87 3.84 -7.83
C GLU A 42 7.66 3.40 -6.96
N ASN A 43 7.46 4.06 -5.82
CA ASN A 43 6.36 3.73 -4.92
C ASN A 43 4.99 3.94 -5.59
N GLN A 44 4.85 5.00 -6.39
CA GLN A 44 3.63 5.28 -7.14
C GLN A 44 3.36 4.18 -8.20
N GLN A 45 4.40 3.72 -8.90
CA GLN A 45 4.26 2.62 -9.85
C GLN A 45 3.84 1.31 -9.16
N LEU A 46 4.45 0.99 -8.01
CA LEU A 46 4.10 -0.20 -7.24
C LEU A 46 2.67 -0.14 -6.70
N ARG A 47 2.21 1.03 -6.22
CA ARG A 47 0.83 1.22 -5.77
C ARG A 47 -0.17 0.96 -6.87
N SER A 48 0.04 1.53 -8.06
CA SER A 48 -0.84 1.33 -9.20
C SER A 48 -0.94 -0.15 -9.61
N ARG A 49 0.18 -0.89 -9.56
CA ARG A 49 0.18 -2.34 -9.83
C ARG A 49 -0.57 -3.13 -8.77
N ASN A 50 -0.37 -2.80 -7.50
CA ASN A 50 -1.08 -3.45 -6.40
C ASN A 50 -2.59 -3.23 -6.49
N GLU A 51 -3.03 -2.00 -6.80
CA GLU A 51 -4.46 -1.69 -7.01
C GLU A 51 -5.05 -2.52 -8.15
N ALA A 52 -4.32 -2.68 -9.26
CA ALA A 52 -4.76 -3.52 -10.38
C ALA A 52 -4.85 -5.00 -10.00
N LEU A 53 -3.84 -5.52 -9.30
CA LEU A 53 -3.83 -6.92 -8.83
C LEU A 53 -4.92 -7.18 -7.80
N GLU A 54 -5.19 -6.23 -6.91
CA GLU A 54 -6.26 -6.34 -5.92
C GLU A 54 -7.63 -6.42 -6.60
N ALA A 55 -7.87 -5.58 -7.61
CA ALA A 55 -9.09 -5.63 -8.41
C ALA A 55 -9.24 -6.98 -9.13
N GLU A 56 -8.15 -7.51 -9.70
CA GLU A 56 -8.15 -8.82 -10.37
C GLU A 56 -8.46 -9.96 -9.40
N VAL A 57 -7.88 -9.92 -8.19
CA VAL A 57 -8.17 -10.91 -7.13
C VAL A 57 -9.63 -10.84 -6.69
N ILE A 58 -10.22 -9.65 -6.58
CA ILE A 58 -11.62 -9.48 -6.22
C ILE A 58 -12.54 -10.03 -7.33
N ASP A 59 -12.23 -9.75 -8.59
CA ASP A 59 -13.00 -10.24 -9.74
C ASP A 59 -12.95 -11.77 -9.82
N LEU A 60 -11.76 -12.38 -9.69
CA LEU A 60 -11.57 -13.82 -9.64
C LEU A 60 -12.38 -14.49 -8.53
N LYS A 61 -12.36 -13.94 -7.30
CA LYS A 61 -13.14 -14.46 -6.18
C LYS A 61 -14.64 -14.37 -6.45
N THR A 62 -15.10 -13.21 -6.91
CA THR A 62 -16.53 -12.99 -7.20
C THR A 62 -17.03 -13.91 -8.32
N GLY A 63 -16.20 -14.13 -9.35
CA GLY A 63 -16.49 -15.05 -10.44
C GLY A 63 -16.58 -16.51 -9.97
N LEU A 64 -15.66 -16.93 -9.08
CA LEU A 64 -15.70 -18.27 -8.49
C LEU A 64 -16.92 -18.48 -7.60
N ASP A 65 -17.26 -17.52 -6.73
CA ASP A 65 -18.44 -17.57 -5.86
C ASP A 65 -19.73 -17.71 -6.71
N ALA A 66 -19.83 -16.97 -7.81
CA ALA A 66 -20.97 -17.05 -8.73
C ALA A 66 -21.11 -18.42 -9.40
N ILE A 67 -19.99 -19.04 -9.77
CA ILE A 67 -19.97 -20.39 -10.37
C ILE A 67 -20.32 -21.44 -9.31
N GLU A 68 -19.75 -21.33 -8.12
CA GLU A 68 -20.01 -22.22 -7.00
C GLU A 68 -21.48 -22.19 -6.62
N GLU A 69 -22.08 -21.01 -6.53
CA GLU A 69 -23.48 -20.92 -6.15
C GLU A 69 -24.42 -21.49 -7.22
N ARG A 70 -24.07 -21.36 -8.50
CA ARG A 70 -24.77 -22.07 -9.58
C ARG A 70 -24.64 -23.59 -9.43
N ALA A 71 -23.44 -24.10 -9.15
CA ALA A 71 -23.21 -25.53 -8.94
C ALA A 71 -24.01 -26.08 -7.75
N ARG A 72 -24.10 -25.33 -6.65
CA ARG A 72 -24.90 -25.69 -5.47
C ARG A 72 -26.41 -25.64 -5.76
N ARG A 73 -26.91 -24.56 -6.39
CA ARG A 73 -28.36 -24.38 -6.61
C ARG A 73 -28.94 -25.21 -7.76
N GLU A 74 -28.23 -25.33 -8.88
CA GLU A 74 -28.77 -25.98 -10.09
C GLU A 74 -28.39 -27.46 -10.18
N LEU A 75 -27.19 -27.82 -9.73
CA LEU A 75 -26.64 -29.17 -9.89
C LEU A 75 -26.63 -29.96 -8.58
N GLY A 76 -26.98 -29.32 -7.45
CA GLY A 76 -26.96 -29.94 -6.13
C GLY A 76 -25.57 -30.44 -5.72
N MET A 77 -24.51 -29.86 -6.29
CA MET A 77 -23.14 -30.22 -5.94
C MET A 77 -22.82 -29.77 -4.53
N ILE A 78 -22.13 -30.63 -3.79
CA ILE A 78 -21.68 -30.41 -2.40
C ILE A 78 -20.16 -30.63 -2.40
N GLY A 79 -19.41 -29.79 -1.67
CA GLY A 79 -17.95 -29.96 -1.56
C GLY A 79 -17.57 -31.27 -0.89
N GLU A 80 -16.36 -31.79 -1.16
CA GLU A 80 -15.90 -33.08 -0.63
C GLU A 80 -15.88 -33.13 0.92
N ASP A 81 -15.68 -31.97 1.57
CA ASP A 81 -15.61 -31.82 3.03
C ASP A 81 -16.87 -31.17 3.66
N GLU A 82 -18.01 -31.13 2.94
CA GLU A 82 -19.21 -30.42 3.39
C GLU A 82 -20.37 -31.36 3.75
N VAL A 83 -21.15 -30.99 4.78
CA VAL A 83 -22.39 -31.70 5.17
C VAL A 83 -23.60 -30.84 4.80
N PHE A 84 -24.43 -31.35 3.89
CA PHE A 84 -25.63 -30.66 3.42
C PHE A 84 -26.84 -30.94 4.34
N PHE A 85 -27.47 -29.88 4.85
CA PHE A 85 -28.71 -29.96 5.62
C PHE A 85 -29.87 -29.35 4.83
N GLN A 86 -30.90 -30.14 4.55
CA GLN A 86 -32.15 -29.66 3.95
C GLN A 86 -33.24 -29.62 5.03
N VAL A 87 -33.70 -28.41 5.37
CA VAL A 87 -34.83 -28.24 6.28
C VAL A 87 -36.11 -28.43 5.49
N VAL A 88 -36.83 -29.52 5.74
CA VAL A 88 -38.18 -29.76 5.21
C VAL A 88 -39.21 -29.31 6.23
N ASP A 89 -40.17 -28.49 5.78
CA ASP A 89 -41.24 -27.98 6.63
C ASP A 89 -42.16 -29.12 7.11
N ARG A 90 -42.46 -29.11 8.41
CA ARG A 90 -43.18 -30.20 9.09
C ARG A 90 -44.62 -30.35 8.58
N ASP A 91 -45.17 -29.31 7.97
CA ASP A 91 -46.54 -29.27 7.44
C ASP A 91 -46.73 -30.10 6.16
N ARG A 92 -45.64 -30.54 5.50
CA ARG A 92 -45.71 -31.33 4.25
C ARG A 92 -45.86 -32.84 4.46
N PHE A 93 -45.79 -33.32 5.70
CA PHE A 93 -45.93 -34.75 6.03
C PHE A 93 -47.18 -34.96 6.91
N PRO A 94 -48.31 -35.46 6.37
CA PRO A 94 -49.41 -35.87 7.22
C PRO A 94 -48.94 -37.03 8.11
N GLU A 95 -49.13 -36.88 9.43
CA GLU A 95 -48.92 -37.94 10.41
C GLU A 95 -49.75 -39.17 10.02
N TYR A 96 -49.11 -40.19 9.43
CA TYR A 96 -49.68 -41.53 9.42
C TYR A 96 -49.40 -42.14 10.79
N ARG A 97 -50.46 -42.18 11.62
CA ARG A 97 -50.54 -42.92 12.89
C ARG A 97 -50.29 -44.42 12.70
#